data_AF-A0A2A3FTL9-F1
#
_entry.id   AF-A0A2A3FTL9-F1
#
_cell.length_a   1.000
_cell.length_b   1.000
_cell.length_c   1.000
_cell.angle_alpha   90.00
_cell.angle_beta   90.00
_cell.angle_gamma   90.00
#
_symmetry.space_group_name_H-M   'P 1'
#
loop_
_entity.id
_entity.type
_entity.pdbx_description
1 polymer ?
#
loop_
_entity_poly.entity_id
_entity_poly.type
_entity_poly.pdbx_seq_one_letter_code
_entity_poly.pdbx_strand_id
1 'polypeptide(L)'
;MSRPASRSSAAASTPPAPTITRRSTRSRISSRSYPCPPGELTTPRPPTFRSSPACRTLPFPRRSNALTAEEFFNRLNELLLTNPPEPDDPETVARLTALGVAPGDTFAIGAYPAEVQSAIDDGVAAARQAILKEEPNLGEHVNGWAIARDLGRYGTRYLYRAAWTYFGVGGNLAEDAIYPLAVVDGEGRFLDGAHRYTLHFTEDELPPVNAFWSVTMYDADSYLVPNDIDVYALGNRSSLHYAHDSSLTIAIQAEQPDNTSTTNWLPAPRSGRFKLALRLYHPREEASKGIWQPPAIRRLG
;
A
#
# COMPACT_ATOMS: atom_id res chain seq x y z
N MET A 1 19.34 -5.42 80.92
CA MET A 1 18.06 -6.04 81.30
C MET A 1 17.49 -6.75 80.08
N SER A 2 17.17 -8.03 80.29
CA SER A 2 16.39 -8.98 79.49
C SER A 2 16.78 -9.30 78.04
N ARG A 3 16.96 -10.59 77.84
CA ARG A 3 17.33 -11.35 76.64
C ARG A 3 16.08 -12.22 76.24
N PRO A 4 16.14 -13.20 75.31
CA PRO A 4 15.42 -13.24 74.02
C PRO A 4 14.45 -14.44 73.84
N ALA A 5 13.83 -14.61 72.66
CA ALA A 5 13.30 -15.88 72.11
C ALA A 5 12.99 -15.68 70.60
N SER A 6 13.64 -16.30 69.61
CA SER A 6 13.82 -17.71 69.21
C SER A 6 12.88 -18.19 68.08
N ARG A 7 13.49 -18.74 67.02
CA ARG A 7 13.04 -19.80 66.07
C ARG A 7 11.90 -19.47 65.08
N SER A 8 11.76 -20.07 63.89
CA SER A 8 12.56 -20.96 63.03
C SER A 8 11.73 -21.22 61.75
N SER A 9 12.39 -21.26 60.58
CA SER A 9 12.14 -22.08 59.36
C SER A 9 10.70 -22.44 58.93
N ALA A 10 10.34 -22.15 57.67
CA ALA A 10 10.06 -23.16 56.63
C ALA A 10 9.64 -22.52 55.28
N ALA A 11 10.16 -23.09 54.18
CA ALA A 11 9.76 -22.83 52.81
C ALA A 11 8.42 -23.51 52.47
N ALA A 12 7.62 -22.91 51.58
CA ALA A 12 6.48 -23.58 50.94
C ALA A 12 6.22 -23.04 49.51
N SER A 13 6.62 -23.89 48.57
CA SER A 13 6.12 -24.17 47.21
C SER A 13 4.82 -23.53 46.69
N THR A 14 4.94 -23.06 45.44
CA THR A 14 3.93 -22.60 44.48
C THR A 14 2.84 -23.65 44.15
N PRO A 15 1.55 -23.27 44.02
CA PRO A 15 0.49 -24.18 43.58
C PRO A 15 0.37 -24.27 42.03
N PRO A 16 -0.10 -25.41 41.47
CA PRO A 16 -0.27 -25.60 40.03
C PRO A 16 -1.62 -25.08 39.50
N ALA A 17 -1.67 -24.82 38.18
CA ALA A 17 -2.81 -24.27 37.43
C ALA A 17 -4.01 -25.25 37.29
N PRO A 18 -5.25 -24.75 37.18
CA PRO A 18 -6.44 -25.60 37.10
C PRO A 18 -6.76 -26.12 35.69
N THR A 19 -7.04 -27.42 35.61
CA THR A 19 -7.50 -28.16 34.42
C THR A 19 -8.98 -27.87 34.11
N ILE A 20 -9.28 -27.41 32.90
CA ILE A 20 -10.66 -27.17 32.41
C ILE A 20 -11.23 -28.47 31.84
N THR A 21 -12.26 -29.02 32.51
CA THR A 21 -13.04 -30.17 32.01
C THR A 21 -14.31 -29.67 31.33
N ARG A 22 -14.49 -29.95 30.03
CA ARG A 22 -15.71 -29.68 29.25
C ARG A 22 -16.90 -30.47 29.81
N ARG A 23 -17.99 -29.81 30.17
CA ARG A 23 -19.32 -30.43 30.32
C ARG A 23 -20.29 -29.84 29.30
N SER A 24 -20.90 -30.73 28.51
CA SER A 24 -21.97 -30.46 27.56
C SER A 24 -23.31 -30.44 28.31
N THR A 25 -24.09 -29.38 28.14
CA THR A 25 -25.52 -29.38 28.49
C THR A 25 -26.32 -28.82 27.31
N ARG A 26 -27.11 -29.70 26.68
CA ARG A 26 -28.24 -29.34 25.81
C ARG A 26 -29.37 -28.85 26.70
N SER A 27 -30.02 -27.75 26.34
CA SER A 27 -31.37 -27.46 26.81
C SER A 27 -32.24 -27.00 25.63
N ARG A 28 -33.35 -27.74 25.45
CA ARG A 28 -34.44 -27.47 24.51
C ARG A 28 -35.36 -26.42 25.13
N ILE A 29 -35.80 -25.45 24.34
CA ILE A 29 -37.02 -24.68 24.61
C ILE A 29 -37.96 -24.82 23.41
N SER A 30 -39.22 -25.12 23.72
CA SER A 30 -40.31 -25.49 22.83
C SER A 30 -41.17 -24.29 22.45
N SER A 31 -41.44 -24.20 21.15
CA SER A 31 -42.51 -23.57 20.37
C SER A 31 -43.64 -22.75 21.03
N ARG A 32 -43.92 -21.58 20.44
CA ARG A 32 -45.26 -21.16 19.99
C ARG A 32 -45.16 -20.40 18.65
N SER A 33 -46.05 -20.75 17.72
CA SER A 33 -46.11 -20.31 16.32
C SER A 33 -47.16 -19.22 16.10
N TYR A 34 -47.13 -18.50 14.95
CA TYR A 34 -48.21 -18.32 13.95
C TYR A 34 -47.78 -17.32 12.82
N PRO A 35 -48.42 -17.31 11.62
CA PRO A 35 -47.75 -17.62 10.33
C PRO A 35 -47.77 -16.49 9.25
N CYS A 36 -47.03 -16.68 8.14
CA CYS A 36 -47.32 -16.08 6.82
C CYS A 36 -46.68 -16.92 5.66
N PRO A 37 -47.35 -17.13 4.49
CA PRO A 37 -46.93 -18.03 3.41
C PRO A 37 -46.15 -17.30 2.26
N PRO A 38 -45.72 -17.97 1.17
CA PRO A 38 -44.46 -17.68 0.48
C PRO A 38 -44.56 -16.64 -0.64
N GLY A 39 -43.49 -15.87 -0.80
CA GLY A 39 -43.17 -15.12 -2.02
C GLY A 39 -41.68 -15.32 -2.29
N GLU A 40 -41.36 -16.26 -3.16
CA GLU A 40 -40.01 -16.51 -3.66
C GLU A 40 -39.61 -15.30 -4.52
N LEU A 41 -38.91 -14.33 -3.92
CA LEU A 41 -38.17 -13.32 -4.67
C LEU A 41 -36.98 -14.04 -5.31
N THR A 42 -37.20 -14.65 -6.47
CA THR A 42 -36.12 -15.00 -7.37
C THR A 42 -35.44 -13.69 -7.76
N THR A 43 -34.37 -13.33 -7.03
CA THR A 43 -33.41 -12.37 -7.56
C THR A 43 -32.90 -12.96 -8.87
N PRO A 44 -33.02 -12.27 -10.02
CA PRO A 44 -32.37 -12.74 -11.22
C PRO A 44 -30.88 -12.85 -10.89
N ARG A 45 -30.35 -14.06 -11.02
CA ARG A 45 -28.92 -14.32 -10.86
C ARG A 45 -28.20 -13.34 -11.79
N PRO A 46 -27.25 -12.53 -11.29
CA PRO A 46 -26.49 -11.63 -12.16
C PRO A 46 -25.86 -12.48 -13.27
N PRO A 47 -25.84 -11.99 -14.52
CA PRO A 47 -25.20 -12.71 -15.62
C PRO A 47 -23.78 -13.05 -15.18
N THR A 48 -23.47 -14.35 -15.14
CA THR A 48 -22.12 -14.79 -14.77
C THR A 48 -21.17 -14.35 -15.88
N PHE A 49 -20.39 -13.31 -15.63
CA PHE A 49 -19.32 -12.89 -16.52
C PHE A 49 -18.29 -14.02 -16.63
N ARG A 50 -18.38 -14.80 -17.70
CA ARG A 50 -17.35 -15.78 -18.04
C ARG A 50 -16.30 -15.08 -18.89
N SER A 51 -15.24 -14.62 -18.25
CA SER A 51 -14.02 -14.26 -18.96
C SER A 51 -13.53 -15.46 -19.79
N SER A 52 -13.04 -15.17 -21.00
CA SER A 52 -12.43 -16.19 -21.87
C SER A 52 -11.32 -16.96 -21.12
N PRO A 53 -11.17 -18.29 -21.35
CA PRO A 53 -10.12 -19.09 -20.72
C PRO A 53 -8.71 -18.50 -20.89
N ALA A 54 -8.45 -17.85 -22.03
CA ALA A 54 -7.18 -17.19 -22.34
C ALA A 54 -6.90 -15.95 -21.45
N CYS A 55 -7.95 -15.28 -20.96
CA CYS A 55 -7.80 -14.15 -20.05
C CYS A 55 -7.38 -14.62 -18.66
N ARG A 56 -7.80 -15.81 -18.19
CA ARG A 56 -7.55 -16.26 -16.80
C ARG A 56 -6.07 -16.45 -16.43
N THR A 57 -5.18 -16.69 -17.38
CA THR A 57 -3.77 -17.02 -17.11
C THR A 57 -2.85 -15.80 -17.02
N LEU A 58 -3.31 -14.60 -17.38
CA LEU A 58 -2.50 -13.39 -17.30
C LEU A 58 -2.45 -12.83 -15.87
N PRO A 59 -1.35 -12.14 -15.48
CA PRO A 59 -1.32 -11.30 -14.28
C PRO A 59 -2.50 -10.33 -14.26
N PHE A 60 -3.09 -10.09 -13.09
CA PHE A 60 -4.33 -9.31 -12.95
C PHE A 60 -4.32 -7.96 -13.70
N PRO A 61 -3.25 -7.14 -13.65
CA PRO A 61 -3.21 -5.88 -14.41
C PRO A 61 -3.35 -6.09 -15.92
N ARG A 62 -2.74 -7.14 -16.48
CA ARG A 62 -2.86 -7.47 -17.91
C ARG A 62 -4.27 -7.94 -18.28
N ARG A 63 -4.97 -8.61 -17.38
CA ARG A 63 -6.38 -9.00 -17.57
C ARG A 63 -7.29 -7.78 -17.62
N SER A 64 -7.16 -6.88 -16.64
CA SER A 64 -7.97 -5.66 -16.59
C SER A 64 -7.73 -4.77 -17.82
N ASN A 65 -6.47 -4.66 -18.26
CA ASN A 65 -6.11 -3.86 -19.43
C ASN A 65 -6.54 -4.47 -20.77
N ALA A 66 -6.84 -5.77 -20.80
CA ALA A 66 -7.30 -6.47 -22.00
C ALA A 66 -8.83 -6.43 -22.18
N LEU A 67 -9.59 -5.93 -21.20
CA LEU A 67 -11.04 -5.80 -21.32
C LEU A 67 -11.40 -4.84 -22.46
N THR A 68 -12.36 -5.25 -23.28
CA THR A 68 -13.10 -4.35 -24.18
C THR A 68 -13.93 -3.35 -23.38
N ALA A 69 -14.42 -2.28 -24.03
CA ALA A 69 -15.32 -1.33 -23.38
C ALA A 69 -16.58 -2.02 -22.81
N GLU A 70 -17.15 -2.94 -23.58
CA GLU A 70 -18.34 -3.70 -23.18
C GLU A 70 -18.09 -4.56 -21.94
N GLU A 71 -16.99 -5.32 -21.93
CA GLU A 71 -16.63 -6.15 -20.79
C GLU A 71 -16.32 -5.30 -19.55
N PHE A 72 -15.66 -4.15 -19.72
CA PHE A 72 -15.33 -3.24 -18.63
C PHE A 72 -16.60 -2.65 -17.99
N PHE A 73 -17.50 -2.09 -18.79
CA PHE A 73 -18.72 -1.47 -18.26
C PHE A 73 -19.70 -2.48 -17.68
N ASN A 74 -19.82 -3.68 -18.25
CA ASN A 74 -20.61 -4.75 -17.61
C ASN A 74 -20.01 -5.19 -16.29
N ARG A 75 -18.67 -5.27 -16.20
CA ARG A 75 -18.01 -5.57 -14.93
C ARG A 75 -18.24 -4.46 -13.90
N LEU A 76 -18.24 -3.20 -14.33
CA LEU A 76 -18.57 -2.06 -13.47
C LEU A 76 -20.02 -2.14 -12.96
N ASN A 77 -21.00 -2.41 -13.85
CA ASN A 77 -22.40 -2.58 -13.47
C ASN A 77 -22.59 -3.69 -12.41
N GLU A 78 -21.90 -4.81 -12.57
CA GLU A 78 -21.91 -5.91 -11.57
C GLU A 78 -21.32 -5.45 -10.22
N LEU A 79 -20.18 -4.75 -10.25
CA LEU A 79 -19.49 -4.31 -9.04
C LEU A 79 -20.28 -3.24 -8.27
N LEU A 80 -20.98 -2.35 -8.98
CA LEU A 80 -21.80 -1.29 -8.39
C LEU A 80 -22.94 -1.80 -7.48
N LEU A 81 -23.39 -3.05 -7.65
CA LEU A 81 -24.39 -3.67 -6.77
C LEU A 81 -23.90 -3.85 -5.33
N THR A 82 -22.60 -4.06 -5.15
CA THR A 82 -21.97 -4.30 -3.83
C THR A 82 -21.02 -3.19 -3.42
N ASN A 83 -20.73 -2.26 -4.33
CA ASN A 83 -19.87 -1.10 -4.13
C ASN A 83 -20.60 0.13 -4.68
N PRO A 84 -21.66 0.60 -3.98
CA PRO A 84 -22.43 1.75 -4.45
C PRO A 84 -21.55 3.01 -4.53
N PRO A 85 -21.90 3.99 -5.38
CA PRO A 85 -21.19 5.26 -5.45
C PRO A 85 -21.18 6.00 -4.10
N GLU A 86 -20.14 6.78 -3.88
CA GLU A 86 -20.03 7.64 -2.70
C GLU A 86 -20.97 8.86 -2.82
N PRO A 87 -21.34 9.52 -1.71
CA PRO A 87 -22.17 10.73 -1.73
C PRO A 87 -21.63 11.85 -2.63
N ASP A 88 -20.32 11.89 -2.85
CA ASP A 88 -19.64 12.89 -3.68
C ASP A 88 -19.61 12.54 -5.19
N ASP A 89 -20.17 11.39 -5.59
CA ASP A 89 -20.13 10.91 -6.98
C ASP A 89 -21.29 11.31 -7.93
N PRO A 90 -22.29 12.17 -7.60
CA PRO A 90 -23.52 12.27 -8.40
C PRO A 90 -23.28 12.77 -9.83
N GLU A 91 -22.30 13.63 -10.06
CA GLU A 91 -21.95 14.12 -11.40
C GLU A 91 -21.39 12.98 -12.28
N THR A 92 -20.45 12.20 -11.73
CA THR A 92 -19.84 11.07 -12.44
C THR A 92 -20.86 9.97 -12.70
N VAL A 93 -21.70 9.68 -11.71
CA VAL A 93 -22.80 8.72 -11.86
C VAL A 93 -23.75 9.18 -12.96
N ALA A 94 -24.15 10.45 -13.01
CA ALA A 94 -25.03 10.95 -14.08
C ALA A 94 -24.41 10.77 -15.48
N ARG A 95 -23.10 11.01 -15.63
CA ARG A 95 -22.38 10.79 -16.90
C ARG A 95 -22.33 9.32 -17.30
N LEU A 96 -22.12 8.42 -16.34
CA LEU A 96 -22.13 6.97 -16.56
C LEU A 96 -23.53 6.46 -16.91
N THR A 97 -24.56 6.91 -16.18
CA THR A 97 -25.96 6.56 -16.46
C THR A 97 -26.39 7.01 -17.86
N ALA A 98 -25.94 8.19 -18.32
CA ALA A 98 -26.20 8.65 -19.69
C ALA A 98 -25.57 7.74 -20.77
N LEU A 99 -24.54 6.97 -20.41
CA LEU A 99 -23.90 5.94 -21.24
C LEU A 99 -24.52 4.54 -21.01
N GLY A 100 -25.61 4.42 -20.26
CA GLY A 100 -26.24 3.11 -19.97
C GLY A 100 -25.46 2.25 -18.96
N VAL A 101 -24.65 2.89 -18.11
CA VAL A 101 -23.90 2.23 -17.03
C VAL A 101 -24.60 2.51 -15.70
N ALA A 102 -25.14 1.47 -15.08
CA ALA A 102 -25.87 1.55 -13.82
C ALA A 102 -25.79 0.21 -13.04
N PRO A 103 -26.03 0.21 -11.71
CA PRO A 103 -25.92 -0.99 -10.89
C PRO A 103 -26.81 -2.14 -11.39
N GLY A 104 -26.20 -3.26 -11.77
CA GLY A 104 -26.89 -4.46 -12.25
C GLY A 104 -27.37 -4.42 -13.70
N ASP A 105 -27.22 -3.30 -14.41
CA ASP A 105 -27.62 -3.18 -15.81
C ASP A 105 -26.66 -3.91 -16.76
N THR A 106 -27.10 -4.11 -18.01
CA THR A 106 -26.27 -4.63 -19.08
C THR A 106 -25.91 -3.51 -20.04
N PHE A 107 -24.62 -3.30 -20.25
CA PHE A 107 -24.10 -2.41 -21.27
C PHE A 107 -23.83 -3.21 -22.54
N ALA A 108 -24.40 -2.79 -23.67
CA ALA A 108 -24.20 -3.44 -24.97
C ALA A 108 -23.74 -2.41 -25.98
N ILE A 109 -22.45 -2.44 -26.36
CA ILE A 109 -21.89 -1.41 -27.24
C ILE A 109 -22.55 -1.44 -28.62
N GLY A 110 -22.91 -2.63 -29.10
CA GLY A 110 -23.59 -2.83 -30.37
C GLY A 110 -25.01 -2.23 -30.45
N ALA A 111 -25.58 -1.76 -29.33
CA ALA A 111 -26.87 -1.07 -29.32
C ALA A 111 -26.78 0.41 -29.77
N TYR A 112 -25.56 0.96 -29.85
CA TYR A 112 -25.32 2.34 -30.25
C TYR A 112 -25.03 2.47 -31.75
N PRO A 113 -25.25 3.66 -32.37
CA PRO A 113 -24.76 3.96 -33.72
C PRO A 113 -23.25 3.79 -33.84
N ALA A 114 -22.75 3.46 -35.04
CA ALA A 114 -21.34 3.16 -35.26
C ALA A 114 -20.40 4.29 -34.82
N GLU A 115 -20.83 5.55 -34.98
CA GLU A 115 -20.08 6.73 -34.57
C GLU A 115 -19.90 6.78 -33.04
N VAL A 116 -20.93 6.38 -32.28
CA VAL A 116 -20.89 6.34 -30.81
C VAL A 116 -20.04 5.16 -30.33
N GLN A 117 -20.11 4.01 -31.00
CA GLN A 117 -19.23 2.86 -30.70
C GLN A 117 -17.76 3.27 -30.84
N SER A 118 -17.40 3.92 -31.96
CA SER A 118 -16.03 4.44 -32.17
C SER A 118 -15.63 5.43 -31.08
N ALA A 119 -16.51 6.36 -30.71
CA ALA A 119 -16.22 7.34 -29.67
C ALA A 119 -15.98 6.70 -28.29
N ILE A 120 -16.66 5.59 -27.97
CA ILE A 120 -16.45 4.83 -26.74
C ILE A 120 -15.06 4.18 -26.75
N ASP A 121 -14.68 3.51 -27.83
CA ASP A 121 -13.37 2.87 -27.96
C ASP A 121 -12.23 3.89 -27.92
N ASP A 122 -12.38 5.02 -28.62
CA ASP A 122 -11.45 6.14 -28.57
C ASP A 122 -11.32 6.71 -27.15
N GLY A 123 -12.45 6.83 -26.44
CA GLY A 123 -12.49 7.25 -25.04
C GLY A 123 -11.72 6.32 -24.11
N VAL A 124 -11.82 4.99 -24.31
CA VAL A 124 -11.05 4.00 -23.53
C VAL A 124 -9.56 4.12 -23.83
N ALA A 125 -9.17 4.27 -25.10
CA ALA A 125 -7.77 4.46 -25.48
C ALA A 125 -7.20 5.74 -24.88
N ALA A 126 -7.95 6.85 -24.96
CA ALA A 126 -7.57 8.13 -24.37
C ALA A 126 -7.45 8.04 -22.83
N ALA A 127 -8.38 7.37 -22.16
CA ALA A 127 -8.34 7.17 -20.71
C ALA A 127 -7.09 6.39 -20.27
N ARG A 128 -6.71 5.33 -20.98
CA ARG A 128 -5.47 4.58 -20.70
C ARG A 128 -4.23 5.46 -20.81
N GLN A 129 -4.16 6.30 -21.83
CA GLN A 129 -3.05 7.25 -21.99
C GLN A 129 -3.04 8.32 -20.90
N ALA A 130 -4.21 8.81 -20.50
CA ALA A 130 -4.33 9.77 -19.41
C ALA A 130 -3.85 9.17 -18.07
N ILE A 131 -4.23 7.92 -17.78
CA ILE A 131 -3.79 7.19 -16.58
C ILE A 131 -2.26 7.07 -16.52
N LEU A 132 -1.62 6.69 -17.64
CA LEU A 132 -0.17 6.58 -17.70
C LEU A 132 0.54 7.94 -17.53
N LYS A 133 -0.03 9.01 -18.11
CA LYS A 133 0.51 10.37 -17.99
C LYS A 133 0.35 10.98 -16.60
N GLU A 134 -0.47 10.38 -15.75
CA GLU A 134 -0.70 10.85 -14.38
C GLU A 134 0.37 10.34 -13.41
N GLU A 135 1.19 9.34 -13.78
CA GLU A 135 2.28 8.80 -12.97
C GLU A 135 3.16 9.87 -12.26
N PRO A 136 3.69 10.91 -12.96
CA PRO A 136 4.52 11.92 -12.30
C PRO A 136 3.76 12.77 -11.26
N ASN A 137 2.42 12.79 -11.32
CA ASN A 137 1.57 13.56 -10.41
C ASN A 137 1.15 12.73 -9.17
N LEU A 138 1.61 11.48 -9.05
CA LEU A 138 1.29 10.61 -7.93
C LEU A 138 2.04 11.02 -6.65
N GLY A 139 1.38 11.85 -5.85
CA GLY A 139 1.92 12.40 -4.61
C GLY A 139 2.68 13.70 -4.81
N GLU A 140 3.20 14.24 -3.71
CA GLU A 140 4.08 15.42 -3.74
C GLU A 140 5.54 15.01 -3.95
N HIS A 141 6.32 15.89 -4.57
CA HIS A 141 7.76 15.70 -4.73
C HIS A 141 8.52 16.62 -3.79
N VAL A 142 9.32 16.03 -2.89
CA VAL A 142 10.05 16.74 -1.85
C VAL A 142 11.43 16.13 -1.69
N ASN A 143 12.50 16.92 -1.81
CA ASN A 143 13.88 16.47 -1.60
C ASN A 143 14.30 15.24 -2.43
N GLY A 144 13.70 15.04 -3.62
CA GLY A 144 13.92 13.88 -4.49
C GLY A 144 13.02 12.67 -4.18
N TRP A 145 12.11 12.78 -3.21
CA TRP A 145 11.13 11.77 -2.83
C TRP A 145 9.74 12.10 -3.38
N ALA A 146 9.09 11.13 -4.01
CA ALA A 146 7.65 11.15 -4.27
C ALA A 146 6.90 10.59 -3.05
N ILE A 147 5.93 11.33 -2.51
CA ILE A 147 5.23 11.03 -1.26
C ILE A 147 3.72 11.18 -1.44
N ALA A 148 2.98 10.09 -1.32
CA ALA A 148 1.52 10.13 -1.26
C ALA A 148 1.02 9.93 0.17
N ARG A 149 0.14 10.82 0.62
CA ARG A 149 -0.52 10.78 1.95
C ARG A 149 -2.04 10.77 1.87
N ASP A 150 -2.56 10.70 0.66
CA ASP A 150 -3.99 10.72 0.34
C ASP A 150 -4.48 9.37 -0.22
N LEU A 151 -3.62 8.34 -0.16
CA LEU A 151 -3.96 6.99 -0.56
C LEU A 151 -5.22 6.52 0.18
N GLY A 152 -6.16 5.95 -0.57
CA GLY A 152 -7.46 5.53 -0.05
C GLY A 152 -8.47 6.66 0.19
N ARG A 153 -8.07 7.94 0.13
CA ARG A 153 -8.93 9.12 0.30
C ARG A 153 -8.81 10.09 -0.87
N TYR A 154 -9.20 9.62 -2.04
CA TYR A 154 -9.00 10.35 -3.29
C TYR A 154 -10.05 11.45 -3.55
N GLY A 155 -11.21 11.36 -2.91
CA GLY A 155 -12.40 12.15 -3.25
C GLY A 155 -12.81 11.89 -4.70
N THR A 156 -13.20 12.95 -5.41
CA THR A 156 -13.62 12.92 -6.82
C THR A 156 -12.45 13.00 -7.81
N ARG A 157 -11.19 12.83 -7.37
CA ARG A 157 -10.03 12.79 -8.27
C ARG A 157 -9.91 11.42 -8.96
N TYR A 158 -10.86 11.10 -9.83
CA TYR A 158 -10.96 9.76 -10.42
C TYR A 158 -9.75 9.37 -11.28
N LEU A 159 -9.16 10.29 -12.02
CA LEU A 159 -7.97 10.00 -12.82
C LEU A 159 -6.77 9.66 -11.93
N TYR A 160 -6.54 10.46 -10.89
CA TYR A 160 -5.53 10.20 -9.86
C TYR A 160 -5.76 8.85 -9.16
N ARG A 161 -7.00 8.55 -8.77
CA ARG A 161 -7.39 7.24 -8.19
C ARG A 161 -7.15 6.08 -9.16
N ALA A 162 -7.47 6.27 -10.44
CA ALA A 162 -7.26 5.26 -11.47
C ALA A 162 -5.76 5.01 -11.71
N ALA A 163 -4.94 6.06 -11.71
CA ALA A 163 -3.48 5.96 -11.80
C ALA A 163 -2.87 5.24 -10.60
N TRP A 164 -3.26 5.56 -9.36
CA TRP A 164 -2.84 4.78 -8.20
C TRP A 164 -3.27 3.31 -8.28
N THR A 165 -4.49 3.05 -8.73
CA THR A 165 -4.97 1.67 -8.93
C THR A 165 -4.18 0.94 -10.04
N TYR A 166 -3.67 1.68 -11.03
CA TYR A 166 -2.86 1.12 -12.11
C TYR A 166 -1.45 0.74 -11.64
N PHE A 167 -0.78 1.64 -10.90
CA PHE A 167 0.62 1.49 -10.51
C PHE A 167 0.84 0.86 -9.12
N GLY A 168 -0.13 0.95 -8.21
CA GLY A 168 0.03 0.58 -6.80
C GLY A 168 -1.29 0.31 -6.07
N VAL A 169 -1.95 -0.80 -6.41
CA VAL A 169 -3.17 -1.26 -5.72
C VAL A 169 -2.88 -1.53 -4.24
N GLY A 170 -3.80 -1.12 -3.36
CA GLY A 170 -3.77 -1.48 -1.94
C GLY A 170 -2.87 -0.60 -1.09
N GLY A 171 -2.65 0.66 -1.50
CA GLY A 171 -2.02 1.67 -0.66
C GLY A 171 -2.73 1.82 0.69
N ASN A 172 -1.95 1.91 1.77
CA ASN A 172 -2.47 2.14 3.11
C ASN A 172 -2.86 3.60 3.29
N LEU A 173 -3.76 3.85 4.23
CA LEU A 173 -4.00 5.21 4.72
C LEU A 173 -2.73 5.76 5.36
N ALA A 174 -2.53 7.08 5.29
CA ALA A 174 -1.31 7.71 5.79
C ALA A 174 -1.10 7.52 7.30
N GLU A 175 -2.17 7.28 8.08
CA GLU A 175 -2.05 6.97 9.51
C GLU A 175 -1.47 5.57 9.78
N ASP A 176 -1.62 4.64 8.82
CA ASP A 176 -1.13 3.27 8.94
C ASP A 176 0.29 3.14 8.37
N ALA A 177 0.53 3.68 7.17
CA ALA A 177 1.85 3.70 6.56
C ALA A 177 2.01 4.73 5.44
N ILE A 178 3.23 5.28 5.30
CA ILE A 178 3.63 6.16 4.21
C ILE A 178 4.91 5.62 3.56
N TYR A 179 4.98 5.75 2.24
CA TYR A 179 6.05 5.17 1.43
C TYR A 179 6.74 6.23 0.54
N PRO A 180 7.62 7.10 1.07
CA PRO A 180 8.42 7.97 0.21
C PRO A 180 9.28 7.13 -0.74
N LEU A 181 9.18 7.40 -2.05
CA LEU A 181 9.94 6.72 -3.09
C LEU A 181 10.91 7.69 -3.76
N ALA A 182 12.19 7.33 -3.85
CA ALA A 182 13.19 8.12 -4.55
C ALA A 182 13.74 7.36 -5.75
N VAL A 183 13.76 8.03 -6.90
CA VAL A 183 14.47 7.61 -8.12
C VAL A 183 15.54 8.63 -8.54
N VAL A 184 15.56 9.78 -7.87
CA VAL A 184 16.54 10.86 -8.03
C VAL A 184 17.15 11.23 -6.67
N ASP A 185 18.31 11.87 -6.69
CA ASP A 185 18.92 12.52 -5.53
C ASP A 185 18.29 13.91 -5.29
N GLY A 186 18.75 14.61 -4.25
CA GLY A 186 18.26 15.95 -3.89
C GLY A 186 18.51 17.04 -4.94
N GLU A 187 19.36 16.79 -5.92
CA GLU A 187 19.62 17.71 -7.05
C GLU A 187 18.84 17.28 -8.31
N GLY A 188 17.95 16.29 -8.20
CA GLY A 188 17.14 15.78 -9.31
C GLY A 188 17.89 14.86 -10.28
N ARG A 189 19.10 14.40 -9.93
CA ARG A 189 19.85 13.45 -10.76
C ARG A 189 19.41 12.03 -10.43
N PHE A 190 19.19 11.22 -11.45
CA PHE A 190 18.84 9.81 -11.25
C PHE A 190 19.85 9.08 -10.35
N LEU A 191 19.31 8.30 -9.42
CA LEU A 191 20.07 7.39 -8.58
C LEU A 191 20.71 6.30 -9.45
N ASP A 192 22.02 6.12 -9.32
CA ASP A 192 22.78 5.19 -10.14
C ASP A 192 23.92 4.55 -9.37
N GLY A 193 24.04 3.23 -9.47
CA GLY A 193 25.01 2.42 -8.74
C GLY A 193 26.48 2.77 -8.99
N ALA A 194 26.79 3.47 -10.09
CA ALA A 194 28.13 3.97 -10.37
C ALA A 194 28.60 5.07 -9.42
N HIS A 195 27.72 5.58 -8.55
CA HIS A 195 28.01 6.67 -7.63
C HIS A 195 27.74 6.27 -6.18
N ARG A 196 28.34 7.04 -5.28
CA ARG A 196 28.13 6.92 -3.83
C ARG A 196 27.14 7.97 -3.36
N TYR A 197 26.33 7.63 -2.37
CA TYR A 197 25.33 8.51 -1.81
C TYR A 197 25.29 8.42 -0.28
N THR A 198 24.77 9.46 0.35
CA THR A 198 24.46 9.48 1.78
C THR A 198 23.02 9.91 2.00
N LEU A 199 22.32 9.22 2.89
CA LEU A 199 21.09 9.68 3.50
C LEU A 199 21.38 10.03 4.96
N HIS A 200 21.35 11.32 5.29
CA HIS A 200 21.69 11.82 6.61
C HIS A 200 20.43 12.36 7.28
N PHE A 201 20.19 11.92 8.51
CA PHE A 201 19.17 12.44 9.41
C PHE A 201 19.87 13.10 10.59
N THR A 202 19.58 14.36 10.85
CA THR A 202 19.81 14.93 12.19
C THR A 202 18.87 14.28 13.21
N GLU A 203 19.10 14.51 14.51
CA GLU A 203 18.25 13.98 15.58
C GLU A 203 16.76 14.32 15.36
N ASP A 204 16.47 15.57 15.01
CA ASP A 204 15.11 16.07 14.76
C ASP A 204 14.53 15.63 13.40
N GLU A 205 15.37 15.09 12.51
CA GLU A 205 14.95 14.59 11.20
C GLU A 205 14.76 13.07 11.17
N LEU A 206 15.04 12.35 12.26
CA LEU A 206 14.79 10.90 12.31
C LEU A 206 13.30 10.60 12.02
N PRO A 207 12.98 9.56 11.23
CA PRO A 207 11.60 9.30 10.81
C PRO A 207 10.63 9.16 12.00
N PRO A 208 9.62 10.03 12.11
CA PRO A 208 8.75 10.07 13.29
C PRO A 208 7.68 8.99 13.16
N VAL A 209 7.90 7.85 13.82
CA VAL A 209 7.02 6.68 13.79
C VAL A 209 6.71 6.18 15.20
N ASN A 210 5.51 5.64 15.38
CA ASN A 210 5.11 4.93 16.60
C ASN A 210 5.51 3.45 16.56
N ALA A 211 5.77 2.88 15.37
CA ALA A 211 6.20 1.50 15.22
C ALA A 211 7.65 1.41 14.71
N PHE A 212 7.85 1.43 13.40
CA PHE A 212 9.17 1.30 12.81
C PHE A 212 9.26 1.94 11.43
N TRP A 213 10.48 2.17 10.99
CA TRP A 213 10.76 2.66 9.65
C TRP A 213 11.86 1.83 9.00
N SER A 214 11.93 1.86 7.68
CA SER A 214 13.01 1.25 6.92
C SER A 214 13.25 1.97 5.60
N VAL A 215 14.50 2.08 5.16
CA VAL A 215 14.85 2.38 3.77
C VAL A 215 15.29 1.07 3.09
N THR A 216 14.73 0.78 1.92
CA THR A 216 14.98 -0.46 1.17
C THR A 216 15.51 -0.15 -0.22
N MET A 217 16.49 -0.94 -0.66
CA MET A 217 17.10 -0.87 -1.99
C MET A 217 16.33 -1.73 -3.00
N TYR A 218 16.05 -1.14 -4.16
CA TYR A 218 15.52 -1.86 -5.32
C TYR A 218 16.27 -1.48 -6.60
N ASP A 219 16.34 -2.39 -7.57
CA ASP A 219 16.79 -2.06 -8.91
C ASP A 219 15.75 -1.25 -9.71
N ALA A 220 16.08 -0.95 -10.97
CA ALA A 220 15.20 -0.22 -11.90
C ALA A 220 13.87 -0.94 -12.15
N ASP A 221 13.85 -2.27 -12.05
CA ASP A 221 12.69 -3.14 -12.27
C ASP A 221 11.91 -3.41 -10.97
N SER A 222 12.32 -2.78 -9.87
CA SER A 222 11.72 -2.89 -8.53
C SER A 222 11.94 -4.26 -7.85
N TYR A 223 13.01 -4.98 -8.17
CA TYR A 223 13.47 -6.16 -7.42
C TYR A 223 14.52 -5.78 -6.37
N LEU A 224 14.61 -6.59 -5.30
CA LEU A 224 15.68 -6.45 -4.31
C LEU A 224 17.03 -6.73 -4.97
N VAL A 225 18.03 -5.90 -4.65
CA VAL A 225 19.38 -6.01 -5.25
C VAL A 225 20.22 -7.02 -4.46
N PRO A 226 20.58 -8.18 -5.04
CA PRO A 226 21.46 -9.15 -4.38
C PRO A 226 22.78 -8.53 -3.96
N ASN A 227 23.26 -8.88 -2.76
CA ASN A 227 24.53 -8.41 -2.22
C ASN A 227 25.13 -9.44 -1.25
N ASP A 228 26.44 -9.37 -1.04
CA ASP A 228 27.22 -10.40 -0.34
C ASP A 228 26.93 -10.49 1.17
N ILE A 229 26.28 -9.47 1.75
CA ILE A 229 25.95 -9.40 3.18
C ILE A 229 24.47 -9.65 3.48
N ASP A 230 23.66 -9.96 2.45
CA ASP A 230 22.22 -10.23 2.54
C ASP A 230 21.41 -9.11 3.22
N VAL A 231 21.84 -7.85 3.05
CA VAL A 231 21.17 -6.66 3.59
C VAL A 231 20.48 -5.89 2.46
N TYR A 232 19.15 -5.85 2.49
CA TYR A 232 18.35 -5.15 1.49
C TYR A 232 17.62 -3.91 2.03
N ALA A 233 17.57 -3.78 3.36
CA ALA A 233 16.93 -2.67 4.04
C ALA A 233 17.63 -2.36 5.36
N LEU A 234 17.62 -1.07 5.72
CA LEU A 234 18.07 -0.58 7.01
C LEU A 234 16.95 0.22 7.68
N GLY A 235 16.83 0.12 8.99
CA GLY A 235 15.78 0.81 9.74
C GLY A 235 16.06 0.84 11.23
N ASN A 236 15.16 1.44 12.02
CA ASN A 236 15.31 1.50 13.49
C ASN A 236 15.25 0.14 14.20
N ARG A 237 15.02 -0.97 13.48
CA ARG A 237 15.15 -2.34 13.97
C ARG A 237 16.48 -3.01 13.61
N SER A 238 17.29 -2.37 12.78
CA SER A 238 18.66 -2.78 12.48
C SER A 238 19.61 -2.30 13.58
N SER A 239 20.81 -2.88 13.68
CA SER A 239 21.86 -2.46 14.62
C SER A 239 22.58 -1.18 14.17
N LEU A 240 21.82 -0.11 13.96
CA LEU A 240 22.33 1.17 13.46
C LEU A 240 23.26 1.84 14.49
N HIS A 241 24.31 2.45 13.96
CA HIS A 241 25.24 3.28 14.73
C HIS A 241 24.88 4.76 14.58
N TYR A 242 24.54 5.41 15.68
CA TYR A 242 24.28 6.85 15.72
C TYR A 242 25.56 7.61 16.10
N ALA A 243 25.72 8.82 15.57
CA ALA A 243 26.81 9.70 15.96
C ALA A 243 26.59 10.27 17.39
N HIS A 244 27.58 10.99 17.92
CA HIS A 244 27.51 11.57 19.27
C HIS A 244 26.40 12.63 19.40
N ASP A 245 26.02 13.29 18.31
CA ASP A 245 24.93 14.26 18.23
C ASP A 245 23.57 13.60 17.93
N SER A 246 23.44 12.29 18.17
CA SER A 246 22.24 11.49 17.87
C SER A 246 21.87 11.44 16.39
N SER A 247 22.69 11.97 15.47
CA SER A 247 22.43 11.89 14.03
C SER A 247 22.69 10.48 13.48
N LEU A 248 22.04 10.18 12.36
CA LEU A 248 22.19 8.93 11.62
C LEU A 248 22.61 9.22 10.19
N THR A 249 23.70 8.60 9.76
CA THR A 249 24.10 8.59 8.34
C THR A 249 24.06 7.17 7.80
N ILE A 250 23.29 6.99 6.72
CA ILE A 250 23.27 5.75 5.94
C ILE A 250 24.11 5.97 4.68
N ALA A 251 25.15 5.15 4.50
CA ALA A 251 25.94 5.10 3.28
C ALA A 251 25.23 4.22 2.25
N ILE A 252 25.06 4.71 1.03
CA ILE A 252 24.37 4.02 -0.06
C ILE A 252 25.32 3.95 -1.25
N GLN A 253 25.93 2.78 -1.44
CA GLN A 253 26.98 2.57 -2.44
C GLN A 253 27.26 1.09 -2.64
N ALA A 254 27.87 0.73 -3.77
CA ALA A 254 28.14 -0.66 -4.11
C ALA A 254 29.28 -1.30 -3.30
N GLU A 255 30.29 -0.50 -2.93
CA GLU A 255 31.45 -0.97 -2.19
C GLU A 255 31.34 -0.60 -0.73
N GLN A 256 31.82 -1.48 0.15
CA GLN A 256 31.80 -1.22 1.59
C GLN A 256 32.60 0.05 1.91
N PRO A 257 32.01 1.03 2.63
CA PRO A 257 32.73 2.23 3.05
C PRO A 257 33.82 1.91 4.08
N ASP A 258 35.04 2.43 3.88
CA ASP A 258 36.18 2.22 4.79
C ASP A 258 35.94 2.81 6.18
N ASN A 259 35.21 3.94 6.26
CA ASN A 259 35.07 4.77 7.46
C ASN A 259 33.62 4.85 7.98
N THR A 260 32.78 3.87 7.67
CA THR A 260 31.40 3.83 8.19
C THR A 260 31.16 2.48 8.85
N SER A 261 30.38 2.48 9.93
CA SER A 261 29.90 1.22 10.51
C SER A 261 29.27 0.40 9.40
N THR A 262 29.67 -0.87 9.28
CA THR A 262 29.08 -1.79 8.29
C THR A 262 27.57 -1.94 8.47
N THR A 263 27.07 -1.66 9.67
CA THR A 263 25.65 -1.68 10.00
C THR A 263 24.86 -0.48 9.46
N ASN A 264 25.53 0.59 9.04
CA ASN A 264 24.92 1.78 8.42
C ASN A 264 25.12 1.83 6.90
N TRP A 265 25.55 0.73 6.30
CA TRP A 265 25.75 0.64 4.87
C TRP A 265 24.63 -0.14 4.21
N LEU A 266 23.96 0.49 3.23
CA LEU A 266 22.98 -0.13 2.35
C LEU A 266 23.64 -0.42 1.00
N PRO A 267 23.92 -1.69 0.66
CA PRO A 267 24.55 -2.04 -0.61
C PRO A 267 23.69 -1.61 -1.81
N ALA A 268 24.30 -0.86 -2.72
CA ALA A 268 23.72 -0.48 -4.01
C ALA A 268 24.23 -1.40 -5.13
N PRO A 269 23.55 -1.50 -6.29
CA PRO A 269 24.12 -2.22 -7.43
C PRO A 269 25.42 -1.55 -7.88
N ARG A 270 26.35 -2.31 -8.46
CA ARG A 270 27.63 -1.74 -8.99
C ARG A 270 27.43 -0.76 -10.15
N SER A 271 26.30 -0.86 -10.86
CA SER A 271 25.97 -0.02 -12.00
C SER A 271 24.47 -0.03 -12.25
N GLY A 272 23.98 1.00 -12.93
CA GLY A 272 22.60 1.09 -13.38
C GLY A 272 21.69 1.78 -12.37
N ARG A 273 20.46 2.06 -12.80
CA ARG A 273 19.49 2.79 -12.00
C ARG A 273 19.00 1.95 -10.83
N PHE A 274 18.80 2.61 -9.70
CA PHE A 274 18.18 2.01 -8.53
C PHE A 274 17.11 2.93 -7.96
N LYS A 275 16.26 2.39 -7.09
CA LYS A 275 15.21 3.09 -6.38
C LYS A 275 15.38 2.86 -4.89
N LEU A 276 15.04 3.87 -4.10
CA LEU A 276 14.93 3.75 -2.66
C LEU A 276 13.48 3.90 -2.24
N ALA A 277 13.03 3.03 -1.35
CA ALA A 277 11.73 3.16 -0.71
C ALA A 277 11.93 3.31 0.79
N LEU A 278 11.69 4.51 1.29
CA LEU A 278 11.53 4.75 2.71
C LEU A 278 10.10 4.32 3.09
N ARG A 279 9.96 3.63 4.21
CA ARG A 279 8.68 3.16 4.73
C ARG A 279 8.56 3.59 6.17
N LEU A 280 7.47 4.28 6.49
CA LEU A 280 7.11 4.67 7.85
C LEU A 280 5.86 3.89 8.21
N TYR A 281 5.92 3.08 9.26
CA TYR A 281 4.77 2.33 9.76
C TYR A 281 4.25 2.96 11.05
N HIS A 282 2.94 3.17 11.09
CA HIS A 282 2.27 3.97 12.12
C HIS A 282 2.97 5.33 12.31
N PRO A 283 3.12 6.14 11.24
CA PRO A 283 3.79 7.44 11.33
C PRO A 283 3.07 8.35 12.33
N ARG A 284 3.84 9.16 13.05
CA ARG A 284 3.26 10.23 13.86
C ARG A 284 2.68 11.33 12.96
N GLU A 285 1.87 12.21 13.55
CA GLU A 285 1.16 13.25 12.80
C GLU A 285 2.09 14.16 12.01
N GLU A 286 3.31 14.38 12.49
CA GLU A 286 4.29 15.22 11.81
C GLU A 286 4.60 14.64 10.41
N ALA A 287 4.80 13.33 10.29
CA ALA A 287 5.01 12.71 8.97
C ALA A 287 3.72 12.59 8.16
N SER A 288 2.59 12.20 8.78
CA SER A 288 1.33 11.96 8.05
C SER A 288 0.62 13.23 7.59
N LYS A 289 0.90 14.37 8.22
CA LYS A 289 0.42 15.69 7.79
C LYS A 289 1.46 16.49 6.98
N GLY A 290 2.63 15.90 6.69
CA GLY A 290 3.67 16.51 5.86
C GLY A 290 4.50 17.61 6.52
N ILE A 291 4.43 17.73 7.85
CA ILE A 291 5.27 18.65 8.65
C ILE A 291 6.71 18.15 8.66
N TRP A 292 6.89 16.83 8.84
CA TRP A 292 8.16 16.15 8.65
C TRP A 292 8.28 15.67 7.20
N GLN A 293 9.46 15.86 6.64
CA GLN A 293 9.81 15.46 5.29
C GLN A 293 11.14 14.71 5.34
N PRO A 294 11.32 13.66 4.52
CA PRO A 294 12.60 12.96 4.46
C PRO A 294 13.70 13.91 3.95
N PRO A 295 14.91 13.82 4.52
CA PRO A 295 16.04 14.58 4.02
C PRO A 295 16.43 14.10 2.62
N ALA A 296 17.10 14.98 1.89
CA ALA A 296 17.57 14.68 0.56
C ALA A 296 18.64 13.57 0.57
N ILE A 297 18.57 12.68 -0.43
CA ILE A 297 19.68 11.79 -0.74
C ILE A 297 20.76 12.64 -1.40
N ARG A 298 21.98 12.62 -0.87
CA ARG A 298 23.10 13.42 -1.39
C ARG A 298 24.09 12.53 -2.11
N ARG A 299 24.35 12.80 -3.39
CA ARG A 299 25.45 12.18 -4.13
C ARG A 299 26.80 12.69 -3.60
N LEU A 300 27.75 11.79 -3.44
CA LEU A 300 29.14 12.10 -3.13
C LEU A 300 29.96 12.21 -4.43
N GLY A 301 30.93 13.12 -4.44
CA GLY A 301 31.90 13.29 -5.53
C GLY A 301 32.81 12.09 -5.71
#